data_AF-A0A2H6BKY9-F1
#
_entry.id   AF-A0A2H6BKY9-F1
#
_cell.length_a   1.000
_cell.length_b   1.000
_cell.length_c   1.000
_cell.angle_alpha   90.00
_cell.angle_beta   90.00
_cell.angle_gamma   90.00
#
_symmetry.space_group_name_H-M   'P 1'
#
loop_
_entity.id
_entity.type
_entity.pdbx_description
1 polymer ?
#
loop_
_entity_poly.entity_id
_entity_poly.type
_entity_poly.pdbx_seq_one_letter_code
_entity_poly.pdbx_strand_id
1 'polypeptide(L)'
;MSTVIRIVCRAALGLAVVAGCAGAAGAAETLRSSKAVAAKLAAGGVTSRVGRNCPEVIVRKEADAYAAEPAQLSLLSAARDCANLGAETILRVALVGRAKVNGSAADAVTAPIAVTVVDPSGKTAAVRAARIQAPLKPSEKVSHFSYLVDEVSLPPAKRYAGWKVLIGFGEPGATSRAAQASAAPRLQTAAAR
;
A
#
# COMPACT_ATOMS: atom_id res chain seq x y z
N MET A 1 36.18 -3.59 -22.50
CA MET A 1 37.29 -3.20 -21.60
C MET A 1 36.68 -2.85 -20.26
N SER A 2 36.69 -3.81 -19.32
CA SER A 2 36.05 -3.67 -18.01
C SER A 2 37.09 -3.33 -16.95
N THR A 3 37.00 -2.12 -16.38
CA THR A 3 37.90 -1.64 -15.35
C THR A 3 37.47 -2.21 -14.00
N VAL A 4 38.27 -3.13 -13.45
CA VAL A 4 38.08 -3.72 -12.13
C VAL A 4 38.70 -2.80 -11.09
N ILE A 5 37.85 -2.12 -10.31
CA ILE A 5 38.29 -1.28 -9.18
C ILE A 5 38.42 -2.17 -7.94
N ARG A 6 39.65 -2.43 -7.51
CA ARG A 6 39.96 -3.09 -6.25
C ARG A 6 40.13 -2.03 -5.16
N ILE A 7 39.20 -1.97 -4.23
CA ILE A 7 39.31 -1.10 -3.04
C ILE A 7 40.05 -1.88 -1.96
N VAL A 8 41.25 -1.42 -1.63
CA VAL A 8 42.07 -1.91 -0.52
C VAL A 8 41.69 -1.09 0.72
N CYS A 9 41.11 -1.75 1.73
CA CYS A 9 40.78 -1.12 3.01
C CYS A 9 41.98 -1.28 3.96
N ARG A 10 42.71 -0.19 4.22
CA ARG A 10 43.76 -0.13 5.25
C ARG A 10 43.12 0.16 6.61
N ALA A 11 43.33 -0.73 7.57
CA ALA A 11 42.95 -0.55 8.97
C ALA A 11 43.92 0.40 9.67
N ALA A 12 43.43 1.55 10.11
CA ALA A 12 44.12 2.44 11.04
C ALA A 12 43.35 2.43 12.37
N LEU A 13 44.03 2.02 13.44
CA LEU A 13 43.56 2.19 14.82
C LEU A 13 43.59 3.69 15.15
N GLY A 14 42.41 4.30 15.20
CA GLY A 14 42.17 5.60 15.82
C GLY A 14 40.82 5.55 16.50
N LEU A 15 40.74 6.08 17.72
CA LEU A 15 39.50 6.24 18.49
C LEU A 15 38.45 6.97 17.62
N ALA A 16 37.61 6.21 16.95
CA ALA A 16 36.54 6.72 16.11
C ALA A 16 35.27 6.78 16.96
N VAL A 17 34.74 7.99 17.11
CA VAL A 17 33.35 8.24 17.51
C VAL A 17 32.45 7.37 16.60
N VAL A 18 31.90 6.29 17.15
CA VAL A 18 30.95 5.41 16.47
C VAL A 18 29.60 6.13 16.45
N ALA A 19 29.49 7.14 15.59
CA ALA A 19 28.20 7.70 15.22
C ALA A 19 27.50 6.68 14.30
N GLY A 20 26.55 5.95 14.89
CA GLY A 20 25.92 4.76 14.31
C GLY A 20 25.16 5.01 13.01
N CYS A 21 25.69 4.46 11.91
CA CYS A 21 24.98 4.21 10.66
C CYS A 21 24.16 2.91 10.72
N ALA A 22 23.31 2.72 11.74
CA ALA A 22 22.51 1.50 11.92
C ALA A 22 21.09 1.56 11.29
N GLY A 23 20.75 2.61 10.53
CA GLY A 23 19.35 2.88 10.16
C GLY A 23 18.83 2.27 8.85
N ALA A 24 19.69 1.86 7.91
CA ALA A 24 19.22 1.56 6.54
C ALA A 24 18.79 0.10 6.31
N ALA A 25 19.33 -0.85 7.07
CA ALA A 25 19.04 -2.28 6.86
C ALA A 25 17.60 -2.66 7.26
N GLY A 26 17.09 -2.12 8.36
CA GLY A 26 15.78 -2.49 8.91
C GLY A 26 14.57 -2.07 8.04
N ALA A 27 14.69 -0.96 7.31
CA ALA A 27 13.60 -0.48 6.45
C ALA A 27 13.40 -1.37 5.21
N ALA A 28 14.50 -1.84 4.61
CA ALA A 28 14.45 -2.73 3.46
C ALA A 28 13.91 -4.12 3.83
N GLU A 29 14.23 -4.61 5.02
CA GLU A 29 13.78 -5.92 5.50
C GLU A 29 12.27 -5.93 5.79
N THR A 30 11.76 -4.90 6.46
CA THR A 30 10.33 -4.72 6.70
C THR A 30 9.53 -4.67 5.40
N LEU A 31 10.06 -4.01 4.36
CA LEU A 31 9.40 -3.92 3.05
C LEU A 31 9.42 -5.25 2.28
N ARG A 32 10.52 -6.00 2.34
CA ARG A 32 10.59 -7.34 1.71
C ARG A 32 9.60 -8.31 2.37
N SER A 33 9.52 -8.28 3.70
CA SER A 33 8.58 -9.09 4.46
C SER A 33 7.12 -8.75 4.11
N SER A 34 6.77 -7.46 4.06
CA SER A 34 5.39 -7.04 3.74
C SER A 34 4.95 -7.41 2.31
N LYS A 35 5.86 -7.39 1.33
CA LYS A 35 5.58 -7.89 -0.03
C LYS A 35 5.25 -9.38 -0.06
N ALA A 36 6.01 -10.19 0.68
CA ALA A 36 5.77 -11.62 0.76
C ALA A 36 4.41 -11.94 1.42
N VAL A 37 4.06 -11.21 2.48
CA VAL A 37 2.75 -11.33 3.15
C VAL A 37 1.61 -10.96 2.18
N ALA A 38 1.73 -9.83 1.47
CA ALA A 38 0.73 -9.42 0.48
C ALA A 38 0.56 -10.49 -0.62
N ALA A 39 1.66 -11.02 -1.16
CA ALA A 39 1.61 -12.05 -2.19
C ALA A 39 0.92 -13.33 -1.70
N LYS A 40 1.21 -13.77 -0.47
CA LYS A 40 0.57 -14.93 0.15
C LYS A 40 -0.94 -14.71 0.35
N LEU A 41 -1.33 -13.53 0.82
CA LEU A 41 -2.73 -13.18 1.01
C LEU A 41 -3.51 -13.16 -0.31
N ALA A 42 -2.90 -12.61 -1.37
CA ALA A 42 -3.48 -12.59 -2.71
C ALA A 42 -3.67 -14.02 -3.28
N ALA A 43 -2.67 -14.88 -3.09
CA ALA A 43 -2.68 -16.25 -3.62
C ALA A 43 -3.65 -17.21 -2.89
N GLY A 44 -4.06 -16.89 -1.66
CA GLY A 44 -4.77 -17.82 -0.75
C GLY A 44 -6.21 -18.17 -1.11
N GLY A 45 -6.67 -17.99 -2.35
CA GLY A 45 -8.08 -18.23 -2.69
C GLY A 45 -8.42 -18.41 -4.17
N VAL A 46 -7.45 -18.37 -5.07
CA VAL A 46 -7.68 -18.74 -6.47
C VAL A 46 -6.73 -19.88 -6.81
N THR A 47 -7.28 -21.07 -7.04
CA THR A 47 -6.52 -22.23 -7.52
C THR A 47 -6.16 -22.15 -9.01
N SER A 48 -6.53 -21.06 -9.69
CA SER A 48 -6.18 -20.80 -11.08
C SER A 48 -4.82 -20.14 -11.18
N ARG A 49 -3.83 -20.96 -11.54
CA ARG A 49 -2.46 -20.63 -11.96
C ARG A 49 -2.25 -19.16 -12.28
N VAL A 50 -1.28 -18.56 -11.60
CA VAL A 50 -0.67 -17.25 -11.87
C VAL A 50 -0.39 -17.10 -13.37
N GLY A 51 -1.36 -16.58 -14.10
CA GLY A 51 -1.15 -16.13 -15.46
C GLY A 51 -0.26 -14.91 -15.39
N ARG A 52 0.80 -14.84 -16.21
CA ARG A 52 1.66 -13.66 -16.38
C ARG A 52 0.91 -12.42 -16.91
N ASN A 53 -0.42 -12.43 -16.87
CA ASN A 53 -1.33 -11.51 -17.52
C ASN A 53 -2.18 -10.74 -16.50
N CYS A 54 -1.73 -10.50 -15.27
CA CYS A 54 -2.46 -9.59 -14.37
C CYS A 54 -2.01 -8.14 -14.58
N PRO A 55 -2.94 -7.15 -14.49
CA PRO A 55 -2.59 -5.73 -14.46
C PRO A 55 -1.51 -5.39 -13.44
N GLU A 56 -0.76 -4.30 -13.65
CA GLU A 56 0.25 -3.81 -12.73
C GLU A 56 -0.35 -3.05 -11.54
N VAL A 57 -0.20 -3.58 -10.33
CA VAL A 57 -0.55 -2.86 -9.09
C VAL A 57 0.45 -1.77 -8.75
N ILE A 58 -0.07 -0.56 -8.53
CA ILE A 58 0.65 0.65 -8.15
C ILE A 58 -0.08 1.31 -6.97
N VAL A 59 0.61 1.46 -5.84
CA VAL A 59 0.14 2.30 -4.74
C VAL A 59 0.45 3.76 -5.07
N ARG A 60 -0.58 4.61 -5.07
CA ARG A 60 -0.45 6.04 -5.35
C ARG A 60 0.21 6.73 -4.17
N LYS A 61 1.40 7.33 -4.37
CA LYS A 61 2.17 7.99 -3.30
C LYS A 61 1.39 9.11 -2.62
N GLU A 62 0.54 9.78 -3.37
CA GLU A 62 -0.25 10.91 -2.91
C GLU A 62 -1.53 10.50 -2.15
N ALA A 63 -1.81 9.20 -2.09
CA ALA A 63 -2.94 8.57 -1.42
C ALA A 63 -2.53 7.30 -0.65
N ASP A 64 -1.26 7.17 -0.29
CA ASP A 64 -0.75 6.03 0.47
C ASP A 64 -0.90 6.22 1.99
N ALA A 65 -1.29 7.41 2.44
CA ALA A 65 -1.52 7.76 3.83
C ALA A 65 -2.95 8.28 4.05
N TYR A 66 -3.52 7.98 5.21
CA TYR A 66 -4.83 8.45 5.64
C TYR A 66 -4.79 8.79 7.12
N ALA A 67 -5.14 10.02 7.47
CA ALA A 67 -5.24 10.43 8.87
C ALA A 67 -6.70 10.33 9.32
N ALA A 68 -6.92 9.62 10.41
CA ALA A 68 -8.22 9.51 11.07
C ALA A 68 -8.00 9.31 12.56
N GLU A 69 -8.37 10.30 13.37
CA GLU A 69 -8.23 10.22 14.82
C GLU A 69 -8.85 8.93 15.38
N PRO A 70 -8.14 8.17 16.25
CA PRO A 70 -6.88 8.52 16.92
C PRO A 70 -5.61 8.04 16.20
N ALA A 71 -5.64 7.73 14.89
CA ALA A 71 -4.52 7.08 14.18
C ALA A 71 -4.19 7.68 12.79
N GLN A 72 -3.03 7.26 12.28
CA GLN A 72 -2.60 7.51 10.91
C GLN A 72 -2.30 6.17 10.23
N LEU A 73 -2.97 5.89 9.12
CA LEU A 73 -2.78 4.70 8.33
C LEU A 73 -1.80 4.98 7.19
N SER A 74 -1.00 3.98 6.83
CA SER A 74 -0.12 4.01 5.67
C SER A 74 -0.11 2.66 4.96
N LEU A 75 -0.25 2.67 3.63
CA LEU A 75 -0.04 1.50 2.79
C LEU A 75 1.47 1.26 2.61
N LEU A 76 1.91 0.03 2.85
CA LEU A 76 3.32 -0.36 2.72
C LEU A 76 3.57 -1.14 1.44
N SER A 77 2.65 -2.05 1.12
CA SER A 77 2.78 -2.94 -0.02
C SER A 77 1.40 -3.38 -0.51
N ALA A 78 1.34 -3.74 -1.79
CA ALA A 78 0.18 -4.38 -2.39
C ALA A 78 0.64 -5.51 -3.32
N ALA A 79 -0.19 -6.54 -3.43
CA ALA A 79 -0.01 -7.64 -4.37
C ALA A 79 -1.33 -7.94 -5.08
N ARG A 80 -1.25 -8.61 -6.23
CA ARG A 80 -2.42 -9.02 -6.99
C ARG A 80 -2.41 -10.51 -7.27
N ASP A 81 -3.61 -11.03 -7.44
CA ASP A 81 -3.85 -12.31 -8.09
C ASP A 81 -5.02 -12.15 -9.05
N CYS A 82 -5.03 -12.87 -10.17
CA CYS A 82 -6.10 -12.77 -11.14
C CYS A 82 -6.49 -14.13 -11.74
N ALA A 83 -7.79 -14.33 -11.91
CA ALA A 83 -8.39 -15.53 -12.46
C ALA A 83 -9.16 -15.17 -13.72
N ASN A 84 -8.87 -15.82 -14.85
CA ASN A 84 -9.71 -15.70 -16.03
C ASN A 84 -10.83 -16.75 -15.96
N LEU A 85 -12.08 -16.30 -15.94
CA LEU A 85 -13.29 -17.14 -15.90
C LEU A 85 -13.96 -17.28 -17.28
N GLY A 86 -13.24 -16.97 -18.36
CA GLY A 86 -13.72 -17.05 -19.74
C GLY A 86 -14.33 -15.73 -20.21
N ALA A 87 -15.45 -15.32 -19.62
CA ALA A 87 -16.14 -14.07 -19.98
C ALA A 87 -15.58 -12.83 -19.25
N GLU A 88 -15.03 -13.02 -18.06
CA GLU A 88 -14.49 -11.97 -17.20
C GLU A 88 -13.17 -12.41 -16.58
N THR A 89 -12.39 -11.44 -16.11
CA THR A 89 -11.26 -11.73 -15.22
C THR A 89 -11.54 -11.16 -13.84
N ILE A 90 -11.46 -12.01 -12.83
CA ILE A 90 -11.57 -11.59 -11.43
C ILE A 90 -10.18 -11.24 -10.93
N LEU A 91 -10.02 -10.00 -10.46
CA LEU A 91 -8.80 -9.51 -9.82
C LEU A 91 -9.01 -9.46 -8.30
N ARG A 92 -8.05 -10.01 -7.57
CA ARG A 92 -7.91 -9.88 -6.12
C ARG A 92 -6.69 -9.03 -5.81
N VAL A 93 -6.84 -8.12 -4.86
CA VAL A 93 -5.78 -7.20 -4.46
C VAL A 93 -5.57 -7.32 -2.95
N ALA A 94 -4.40 -7.82 -2.57
CA ALA A 94 -3.97 -7.86 -1.18
C ALA A 94 -3.20 -6.60 -0.83
N LEU A 95 -3.50 -6.03 0.32
CA LEU A 95 -2.92 -4.80 0.84
C LEU A 95 -2.30 -5.09 2.18
N VAL A 96 -1.12 -4.53 2.40
CA VAL A 96 -0.44 -4.54 3.70
C VAL A 96 -0.12 -3.11 4.06
N GLY A 97 -0.45 -2.74 5.28
CA GLY A 97 -0.22 -1.40 5.79
C GLY A 97 0.13 -1.41 7.28
N ARG A 98 0.25 -0.20 7.80
CA ARG A 98 0.44 0.06 9.23
C ARG A 98 -0.50 1.16 9.69
N ALA A 99 -0.93 1.09 10.94
CA ALA A 99 -1.65 2.14 11.63
C ALA A 99 -0.78 2.62 12.80
N LYS A 100 -0.48 3.92 12.83
CA LYS A 100 0.25 4.59 13.92
C LYS A 100 -0.77 5.30 14.81
N VAL A 101 -0.80 4.99 16.10
CA VAL A 101 -1.73 5.59 17.06
C VAL A 101 -1.14 6.89 17.62
N ASN A 102 -1.95 7.95 17.62
CA ASN A 102 -1.60 9.30 18.09
C ASN A 102 -2.37 9.71 19.37
N GLY A 103 -3.34 8.92 19.84
CA GLY A 103 -4.20 9.26 20.97
C GLY A 103 -4.68 8.05 21.78
N SER A 104 -5.80 8.21 22.50
CA SER A 104 -6.43 7.13 23.27
C SER A 104 -6.84 5.96 22.37
N ALA A 105 -6.79 4.75 22.93
CA ALA A 105 -7.07 3.51 22.22
C ALA A 105 -8.53 3.46 21.73
N ALA A 106 -8.71 3.45 20.41
CA ALA A 106 -9.86 2.81 19.77
C ALA A 106 -9.47 1.36 19.42
N ASP A 107 -10.43 0.45 19.31
CA ASP A 107 -10.14 -0.95 18.95
C ASP A 107 -9.79 -1.11 17.46
N ALA A 108 -10.27 -0.20 16.62
CA ALA A 108 -9.99 -0.18 15.19
C ALA A 108 -10.17 1.23 14.60
N VAL A 109 -9.53 1.47 13.46
CA VAL A 109 -9.81 2.62 12.60
C VAL A 109 -10.28 2.15 11.24
N THR A 110 -11.36 2.77 10.74
CA THR A 110 -11.90 2.49 9.41
C THR A 110 -11.42 3.54 8.42
N ALA A 111 -10.93 3.11 7.26
CA ALA A 111 -10.48 4.00 6.19
C ALA A 111 -11.08 3.60 4.83
N PRO A 112 -11.58 4.56 4.02
CA PRO A 112 -12.02 4.28 2.67
C PRO A 112 -10.81 4.03 1.76
N ILE A 113 -10.92 3.03 0.89
CA ILE A 113 -9.92 2.74 -0.13
C ILE A 113 -10.57 2.61 -1.50
N ALA A 114 -9.89 3.16 -2.51
CA ALA A 114 -10.26 3.01 -3.90
C ALA A 114 -9.23 2.15 -4.63
N VAL A 115 -9.74 1.20 -5.42
CA VAL A 115 -9.00 0.41 -6.39
C VAL A 115 -9.53 0.79 -7.77
N THR A 116 -8.70 1.47 -8.55
CA THR A 116 -9.04 1.92 -9.91
C THR A 116 -8.20 1.17 -10.91
N VAL A 117 -8.83 0.50 -11.86
CA VAL A 117 -8.13 -0.18 -12.94
C VAL A 117 -8.18 0.68 -14.19
N VAL A 118 -7.02 1.03 -14.72
CA VAL A 118 -6.85 1.80 -15.95
C VAL A 118 -6.25 0.93 -17.04
N ASP A 119 -6.75 1.09 -18.25
CA ASP A 119 -6.23 0.43 -19.43
C ASP A 119 -4.96 1.15 -19.96
N PRO A 120 -4.29 0.62 -21.00
CA PRO A 120 -3.08 1.24 -21.55
C PRO A 120 -3.30 2.61 -22.18
N SER A 121 -4.54 2.97 -22.51
CA SER A 121 -4.91 4.31 -23.01
C SER A 121 -5.10 5.34 -21.88
N GLY A 122 -5.06 4.88 -20.63
CA GLY A 122 -5.31 5.70 -19.44
C GLY A 122 -6.79 5.84 -19.09
N LYS A 123 -7.69 5.13 -19.79
CA LYS A 123 -9.12 5.12 -19.48
C LYS A 123 -9.40 4.18 -18.32
N THR A 124 -10.27 4.61 -17.41
CA THR A 124 -10.77 3.77 -16.33
C THR A 124 -11.62 2.63 -16.88
N ALA A 125 -11.19 1.40 -16.63
CA ALA A 125 -11.90 0.18 -17.02
C ALA A 125 -12.77 -0.37 -15.87
N ALA A 126 -12.34 -0.21 -14.62
CA ALA A 126 -13.10 -0.63 -13.44
C ALA A 126 -12.75 0.22 -12.22
N VAL A 127 -13.70 0.37 -11.28
CA VAL A 127 -13.47 1.00 -9.98
C VAL A 127 -14.15 0.20 -8.89
N ARG A 128 -13.44 -0.03 -7.79
CA ARG A 128 -13.97 -0.66 -6.58
C ARG A 128 -13.64 0.21 -5.38
N ALA A 129 -14.65 0.52 -4.58
CA ALA A 129 -14.49 1.12 -3.26
C ALA A 129 -14.59 0.02 -2.20
N ALA A 130 -13.80 0.13 -1.14
CA ALA A 130 -13.88 -0.71 0.03
C ALA A 130 -13.59 0.10 1.30
N ARG A 131 -13.85 -0.48 2.47
CA ARG A 131 -13.50 0.09 3.77
C ARG A 131 -12.59 -0.87 4.50
N ILE A 132 -11.35 -0.45 4.76
CA ILE A 132 -10.38 -1.20 5.54
C ILE A 132 -10.68 -0.96 7.00
N GLN A 133 -10.77 -2.03 7.80
CA GLN A 133 -10.73 -1.95 9.25
C GLN A 133 -9.32 -2.33 9.71
N ALA A 134 -8.56 -1.35 10.21
CA ALA A 134 -7.25 -1.58 10.77
C ALA A 134 -7.38 -1.78 12.29
N PRO A 135 -7.14 -2.99 12.82
CA PRO A 135 -7.20 -3.23 14.26
C PRO A 135 -6.07 -2.47 14.95
N LEU A 136 -6.41 -1.79 16.03
CA LEU A 136 -5.46 -1.10 16.90
C LEU A 136 -5.34 -1.88 18.19
N LYS A 137 -4.11 -2.09 18.65
CA LYS A 137 -3.87 -2.69 19.96
C LYS A 137 -3.60 -1.56 20.96
N PRO A 138 -4.31 -1.49 22.10
CA PRO A 138 -4.17 -0.38 23.05
C PRO A 138 -2.74 -0.14 23.56
N SER A 139 -1.91 -1.20 23.59
CA SER A 139 -0.51 -1.13 24.04
C SER A 139 0.50 -0.86 22.91
N GLU A 140 0.10 -0.92 21.64
CA GLU A 140 1.01 -0.75 20.49
C GLU A 140 0.84 0.63 19.85
N LYS A 141 1.94 1.40 19.76
CA LYS A 141 1.95 2.67 19.01
C LYS A 141 1.85 2.46 17.50
N VAL A 142 2.17 1.28 17.02
CA VAL A 142 2.12 0.90 15.60
C VAL A 142 1.58 -0.51 15.49
N SER A 143 0.45 -0.66 14.80
CA SER A 143 -0.16 -1.95 14.44
C SER A 143 -0.01 -2.18 12.95
N HIS A 144 0.17 -3.43 12.52
CA HIS A 144 0.16 -3.80 11.10
C HIS A 144 -1.21 -4.36 10.74
N PHE A 145 -1.68 -4.03 9.54
CA PHE A 145 -2.93 -4.59 9.01
C PHE A 145 -2.71 -5.20 7.64
N SER A 146 -3.53 -6.19 7.34
CA SER A 146 -3.65 -6.80 6.02
C SER A 146 -5.10 -6.79 5.59
N TYR A 147 -5.37 -6.42 4.35
CA TYR A 147 -6.72 -6.36 3.81
C TYR A 147 -6.75 -6.97 2.41
N LEU A 148 -7.82 -7.69 2.11
CA LEU A 148 -8.04 -8.26 0.79
C LEU A 148 -9.23 -7.54 0.16
N VAL A 149 -8.99 -6.90 -0.98
CA VAL A 149 -10.06 -6.46 -1.88
C VAL A 149 -10.30 -7.60 -2.85
N ASP A 150 -11.46 -8.22 -2.76
CA ASP A 150 -11.91 -9.30 -3.62
C ASP A 150 -12.80 -8.78 -4.76
N GLU A 151 -13.01 -9.66 -5.74
CA GLU A 151 -14.04 -9.52 -6.77
C GLU A 151 -14.00 -8.23 -7.61
N VAL A 152 -12.79 -7.77 -7.99
CA VAL A 152 -12.69 -6.71 -9.00
C VAL A 152 -12.88 -7.34 -10.38
N SER A 153 -14.08 -7.25 -10.94
CA SER A 153 -14.36 -7.72 -12.31
C SER A 153 -13.72 -6.82 -13.34
N LEU A 154 -12.98 -7.43 -14.27
CA LEU A 154 -12.35 -6.77 -15.41
C LEU A 154 -12.97 -7.27 -16.71
N PRO A 155 -13.16 -6.37 -17.69
CA PRO A 155 -13.66 -6.76 -19.00
C PRO A 155 -12.67 -7.72 -19.68
N PRO A 156 -13.15 -8.65 -20.51
CA PRO A 156 -12.29 -9.64 -21.13
C PRO A 156 -11.21 -8.98 -22.00
N ALA A 157 -9.96 -9.30 -21.70
CA ALA A 157 -8.81 -8.86 -22.48
C ALA A 157 -7.94 -10.07 -22.85
N LYS A 158 -7.40 -10.09 -24.08
CA LYS A 158 -6.43 -11.12 -24.49
C LYS A 158 -5.23 -11.16 -23.55
N ARG A 159 -4.77 -9.98 -23.11
CA ARG A 159 -3.71 -9.78 -22.11
C ARG A 159 -3.96 -8.44 -21.40
N TYR A 160 -3.63 -8.37 -20.12
CA TYR A 160 -3.62 -7.12 -19.35
C TYR A 160 -2.25 -6.42 -19.37
N ALA A 161 -1.45 -6.64 -20.41
CA ALA A 161 -0.16 -5.95 -20.55
C ALA A 161 -0.40 -4.43 -20.66
N GLY A 162 0.30 -3.65 -19.84
CA GLY A 162 0.16 -2.18 -19.79
C GLY A 162 -1.03 -1.67 -18.97
N TRP A 163 -1.92 -2.54 -18.51
CA TRP A 163 -2.99 -2.16 -17.57
C TRP A 163 -2.41 -1.90 -16.19
N LYS A 164 -3.00 -0.96 -15.45
CA LYS A 164 -2.55 -0.61 -14.10
C LYS A 164 -3.73 -0.63 -13.12
N VAL A 165 -3.46 -1.08 -11.90
CA VAL A 165 -4.36 -1.02 -10.75
C VAL A 165 -3.80 0.04 -9.82
N LEU A 166 -4.45 1.20 -9.82
CA LEU A 166 -4.11 2.32 -8.96
C LEU A 166 -4.85 2.16 -7.63
N ILE A 167 -4.09 2.16 -6.53
CA ILE A 167 -4.63 1.94 -5.19
C ILE A 167 -4.28 3.15 -4.33
N GLY A 168 -5.24 3.60 -3.52
CA GLY A 168 -4.97 4.56 -2.46
C GLY A 168 -6.20 4.83 -1.61
N PHE A 169 -5.98 5.42 -0.45
CA PHE A 169 -7.05 5.88 0.42
C PHE A 169 -7.89 6.97 -0.25
N GLY A 170 -9.17 7.02 0.11
CA GLY A 170 -10.15 7.98 -0.41
C GLY A 170 -11.30 7.34 -1.18
N GLU A 171 -12.26 8.18 -1.57
CA GLU A 171 -13.42 7.77 -2.36
C GLU A 171 -13.05 7.55 -3.84
N PRO A 172 -13.77 6.68 -4.55
CA PRO A 172 -13.69 6.55 -6.00
C PRO A 172 -13.76 7.91 -6.70
N GLY A 173 -12.79 8.21 -7.56
CA GLY A 173 -12.77 9.47 -8.32
C GLY A 173 -12.34 10.71 -7.52
N ALA A 174 -12.10 10.59 -6.21
CA ALA A 174 -11.47 11.67 -5.46
C ALA A 174 -10.05 11.90 -6.00
N THR A 175 -9.81 13.10 -6.53
CA THR A 175 -8.44 13.55 -6.79
C THR A 175 -7.72 13.65 -5.44
N SER A 176 -6.44 13.25 -5.41
CA SER A 176 -5.62 13.18 -4.19
C SER A 176 -5.71 14.40 -3.27
N ARG A 177 -5.92 15.58 -3.86
CA ARG A 177 -6.06 16.85 -3.12
C ARG A 177 -7.28 16.88 -2.19
N ALA A 178 -8.39 16.26 -2.57
CA ALA A 178 -9.61 16.18 -1.75
C ALA A 178 -9.46 15.19 -0.58
N ALA A 179 -8.72 14.10 -0.78
CA ALA A 179 -8.42 13.13 0.27
C ALA A 179 -7.51 13.73 1.36
N GLN A 180 -6.53 14.55 0.98
CA GLN A 180 -5.67 15.27 1.93
C GLN A 180 -6.40 16.44 2.63
N ALA A 181 -7.27 17.16 1.91
CA ALA A 181 -8.06 18.25 2.50
C ALA A 181 -9.08 17.77 3.54
N SER A 182 -9.57 16.53 3.42
CA SER A 182 -10.46 15.91 4.41
C SER A 182 -9.75 15.56 5.72
N ALA A 183 -8.41 15.49 5.70
CA ALA A 183 -7.55 15.25 6.86
C ALA A 183 -6.99 16.55 7.47
N ALA A 184 -7.25 17.71 6.87
CA ALA A 184 -6.87 18.98 7.48
C ALA A 184 -7.68 19.16 8.78
N PRO A 185 -7.03 19.44 9.93
CA PRO A 185 -7.75 19.76 11.15
C PRO A 185 -8.65 20.95 10.83
N ARG A 186 -9.97 20.79 11.01
CA ARG A 186 -10.89 21.93 10.99
C ARG A 186 -10.36 22.88 12.05
N LEU A 187 -9.71 23.96 11.62
CA LEU A 187 -9.38 25.10 12.47
C LEU A 187 -10.69 25.49 13.14
N GLN A 188 -10.85 25.07 14.39
CA GLN A 188 -11.97 25.51 15.21
C GLN A 188 -11.75 27.00 15.38
N THR A 189 -12.56 27.79 14.68
CA THR A 189 -12.64 29.23 14.90
C THR A 189 -13.06 29.40 16.36
N ALA A 190 -12.09 29.62 17.24
CA ALA A 190 -12.35 29.99 18.62
C ALA A 190 -13.10 31.32 18.57
N ALA A 191 -14.41 31.27 18.76
CA ALA A 191 -15.22 32.46 18.97
C ALA A 191 -14.80 33.05 20.31
N ALA A 192 -13.94 34.07 20.25
CA ALA A 192 -13.69 34.95 21.39
C ALA A 192 -15.00 35.69 21.73
N ARG A 193 -15.44 35.57 22.98
CA ARG A 193 -16.44 36.45 23.61
C ARG A 193 -15.72 37.32 24.62
#